data_AF-A0A8D4UW96-F1
#
_entry.id   AF-A0A8D4UW96-F1
#
_cell.length_a   1.000
_cell.length_b   1.000
_cell.length_c   1.000
_cell.angle_alpha   90.00
_cell.angle_beta   90.00
_cell.angle_gamma   90.00
#
_symmetry.space_group_name_H-M   'P 1'
#
loop_
_entity.id
_entity.type
_entity.pdbx_description
1 polymer ?
#
loop_
_entity_poly.entity_id
_entity_poly.type
_entity_poly.pdbx_seq_one_letter_code
_entity_poly.pdbx_strand_id
1 'polypeptide(L)'
;MKILYHAQGKTRKELADAISTINGAAKVYQGIPSYAYEIDCFTVDRDGNLNFDASTETKDLLEKLDSMGFHVDPAEPIEKEPDDSASKQENIDDLVIAMPRSFFTDTALENLKKLIQAKSSIMLKVFQTDVLRMQVTEDKVLFP
;
A
#
# COMPACT_ATOMS: atom_id res chain seq x y z
N MET A 1 6.94 -12.56 -9.90
CA MET A 1 5.85 -12.38 -8.93
C MET A 1 6.18 -11.18 -8.06
N LYS A 2 5.19 -10.33 -7.75
CA LYS A 2 5.39 -9.13 -6.93
C LYS A 2 4.46 -9.16 -5.72
N ILE A 3 5.01 -8.91 -4.53
CA ILE A 3 4.26 -8.76 -3.29
C ILE A 3 4.43 -7.32 -2.81
N LEU A 4 3.30 -6.68 -2.55
CA LEU A 4 3.25 -5.28 -2.13
C LEU A 4 3.42 -5.20 -0.61
N TYR A 5 4.48 -4.52 -0.19
CA TYR A 5 4.75 -4.21 1.21
C TYR A 5 4.82 -2.71 1.46
N HIS A 6 5.00 -1.91 0.40
CA HIS A 6 5.12 -0.44 0.47
C HIS A 6 6.12 0.04 1.56
N ALA A 7 7.17 -0.74 1.82
CA ALA A 7 8.12 -0.44 2.88
C ALA A 7 8.99 0.76 2.50
N GLN A 8 8.77 1.92 3.14
CA GLN A 8 9.50 3.14 2.81
C GLN A 8 10.69 3.42 3.75
N GLY A 9 11.69 4.13 3.23
CA GLY A 9 12.81 4.66 4.02
C GLY A 9 13.55 3.59 4.84
N LYS A 10 13.44 3.69 6.17
CA LYS A 10 14.09 2.77 7.13
C LYS A 10 13.49 1.36 7.06
N THR A 11 12.17 1.26 6.98
CA THR A 11 11.42 0.00 6.91
C THR A 11 11.81 -0.81 5.67
N ARG A 12 12.11 -0.14 4.55
CA ARG A 12 12.63 -0.78 3.33
C ARG A 12 13.92 -1.54 3.58
N LYS A 13 14.84 -0.91 4.32
CA LYS A 13 16.14 -1.49 4.65
C LYS A 13 15.97 -2.67 5.61
N GLU A 14 15.08 -2.53 6.59
CA GLU A 14 14.71 -3.58 7.55
C GLU A 14 14.07 -4.79 6.86
N LEU A 15 13.21 -4.58 5.86
CA LEU A 15 12.64 -5.66 5.03
C LEU A 15 13.74 -6.44 4.30
N ALA A 16 14.69 -5.73 3.68
CA ALA A 16 15.83 -6.36 3.02
C ALA A 16 16.76 -7.09 4.02
N ASP A 17 16.91 -6.59 5.25
CA ASP A 17 17.65 -7.28 6.33
C ASP A 17 16.94 -8.56 6.79
N ALA A 18 15.61 -8.51 6.92
CA ALA A 18 14.81 -9.66 7.32
C ALA A 18 14.90 -10.78 6.29
N ILE A 19 14.72 -10.47 5.00
CA ILE A 19 14.84 -11.44 3.89
C ILE A 19 16.26 -12.03 3.86
N SER A 20 17.28 -11.19 4.02
CA SER A 20 18.69 -11.62 4.12
C SER A 20 18.92 -12.61 5.25
N THR A 21 18.33 -12.35 6.42
CA THR A 21 18.45 -13.19 7.61
C THR A 21 17.71 -14.52 7.45
N ILE A 22 16.50 -14.49 6.91
CA ILE A 22 15.65 -15.69 6.73
C ILE A 22 16.29 -16.65 5.73
N ASN A 23 16.86 -16.12 4.64
CA ASN A 23 17.45 -16.92 3.57
C ASN A 23 18.93 -17.24 3.80
N GLY A 24 19.56 -16.59 4.79
CA GLY A 24 21.01 -16.69 5.02
C GLY A 24 21.84 -16.14 3.85
N ALA A 25 21.26 -15.30 3.00
CA ALA A 25 21.92 -14.72 1.83
C ALA A 25 22.23 -13.25 2.07
N ALA A 26 23.38 -12.75 1.60
CA ALA A 26 23.76 -11.36 1.77
C ALA A 26 22.90 -10.44 0.89
N LYS A 27 22.44 -9.31 1.46
CA LYS A 27 21.78 -8.26 0.67
C LYS A 27 22.79 -7.35 -0.02
N VAL A 28 22.56 -7.04 -1.29
CA VAL A 28 23.39 -6.15 -2.11
C VAL A 28 22.57 -4.96 -2.56
N TYR A 29 23.06 -3.74 -2.28
CA TYR A 29 22.39 -2.51 -2.70
C TYR A 29 22.83 -2.11 -4.11
N GLN A 30 21.87 -1.99 -5.03
CA GLN A 30 22.12 -1.83 -6.47
C GLN A 30 22.43 -0.38 -6.90
N GLY A 31 22.23 0.61 -6.02
CA GLY A 31 22.51 2.02 -6.36
C GLY A 31 21.59 2.58 -7.45
N ILE A 32 22.05 3.60 -8.15
CA ILE A 32 21.25 4.33 -9.17
C ILE A 32 21.22 3.52 -10.48
N PRO A 33 20.09 3.44 -11.22
CA PRO A 33 18.81 4.13 -10.99
C PRO A 33 17.77 3.32 -10.20
N SER A 34 18.04 2.05 -9.89
CA SER A 34 17.03 1.14 -9.33
C SER A 34 16.81 1.33 -7.83
N TYR A 35 17.84 1.74 -7.08
CA TYR A 35 17.85 1.84 -5.62
C TYR A 35 17.38 0.55 -4.91
N ALA A 36 17.49 -0.60 -5.57
CA ALA A 36 16.96 -1.88 -5.11
C ALA A 36 17.95 -2.62 -4.19
N TYR A 37 17.42 -3.56 -3.41
CA TYR A 37 18.23 -4.57 -2.71
C TYR A 37 18.02 -5.94 -3.37
N GLU A 38 19.10 -6.58 -3.79
CA GLU A 38 19.08 -7.97 -4.24
C GLU A 38 19.49 -8.89 -3.10
N ILE A 39 18.71 -9.95 -2.87
CA ILE A 39 18.97 -10.98 -1.89
C ILE A 39 18.73 -12.33 -2.57
N ASP A 40 19.78 -12.95 -3.09
CA ASP A 40 19.68 -14.20 -3.84
C ASP A 40 18.65 -14.10 -5.00
N CYS A 41 17.57 -14.90 -4.98
CA CYS A 41 16.49 -14.87 -5.97
C CYS A 41 15.39 -13.81 -5.69
N PHE A 42 15.59 -12.97 -4.67
CA PHE A 42 14.66 -11.93 -4.25
C PHE A 42 15.19 -10.54 -4.56
N THR A 43 14.28 -9.61 -4.86
CA THR A 43 14.59 -8.20 -5.04
C THR A 43 13.59 -7.34 -4.29
N VAL A 44 14.08 -6.46 -3.41
CA VAL A 44 13.28 -5.40 -2.80
C VAL A 44 13.44 -4.13 -3.64
N ASP A 45 12.37 -3.69 -4.28
CA ASP A 45 12.39 -2.53 -5.20
C ASP A 45 12.49 -1.18 -4.47
N ARG A 46 12.56 -0.09 -5.26
CA ARG A 46 12.67 1.27 -4.70
C ARG A 46 11.53 1.60 -3.74
N ASP A 47 10.33 1.14 -4.07
CA ASP A 47 9.07 1.40 -3.39
C ASP A 47 8.85 0.44 -2.21
N GLY A 48 9.80 -0.48 -1.97
CA GLY A 48 9.79 -1.40 -0.86
C GLY A 48 8.89 -2.61 -1.06
N ASN A 49 8.74 -3.07 -2.29
CA ASN A 49 8.00 -4.27 -2.62
C ASN A 49 8.94 -5.42 -2.96
N LEU A 50 8.50 -6.65 -2.71
CA LEU A 50 9.28 -7.86 -2.94
C LEU A 50 8.98 -8.45 -4.31
N ASN A 51 10.01 -8.73 -5.10
CA ASN A 51 9.94 -9.37 -6.41
C ASN A 51 10.78 -10.64 -6.43
N PHE A 52 10.28 -11.69 -7.06
CA PHE A 52 10.93 -13.01 -7.18
C PHE A 52 10.33 -13.82 -8.34
N ASP A 53 11.00 -14.89 -8.76
CA ASP A 53 10.47 -15.77 -9.82
C ASP A 53 9.34 -16.67 -9.31
N ALA A 54 8.35 -16.97 -10.16
CA ALA A 54 7.22 -17.83 -9.83
C ALA A 54 7.63 -19.27 -9.46
N SER A 55 8.83 -19.69 -9.84
CA SER A 55 9.43 -20.99 -9.50
C SER A 55 10.01 -21.06 -8.07
N THR A 56 10.06 -19.94 -7.35
CA THR A 56 10.68 -19.84 -6.03
C THR A 56 9.69 -20.22 -4.93
N GLU A 57 10.09 -21.16 -4.05
CA GLU A 57 9.32 -21.53 -2.86
C GLU A 57 9.41 -20.41 -1.81
N THR A 58 8.31 -19.72 -1.56
CA THR A 58 8.28 -18.49 -0.72
C THR A 58 7.43 -18.59 0.54
N LYS A 59 6.72 -19.71 0.76
CA LYS A 59 5.77 -19.86 1.88
C LYS A 59 6.44 -19.63 3.23
N ASP A 60 7.55 -20.32 3.49
CA ASP A 60 8.30 -20.21 4.75
C ASP A 60 8.87 -18.81 4.97
N LEU A 61 9.25 -18.12 3.90
CA LEU A 61 9.74 -16.74 3.96
C LEU A 61 8.60 -15.79 4.33
N LEU A 62 7.42 -15.94 3.71
CA LEU A 62 6.28 -15.06 3.98
C LEU A 62 5.75 -15.21 5.41
N GLU A 63 5.67 -16.44 5.93
CA GLU A 63 5.25 -16.70 7.31
C GLU A 63 6.21 -16.07 8.33
N LYS A 64 7.52 -16.16 8.08
CA LYS A 64 8.54 -15.52 8.93
C LYS A 64 8.53 -14.01 8.84
N LEU A 65 8.30 -13.44 7.64
CA LEU A 65 8.18 -12.00 7.46
C LEU A 65 6.94 -11.45 8.18
N ASP A 66 5.81 -12.15 8.10
CA ASP A 66 4.59 -11.78 8.82
C ASP A 66 4.80 -11.82 10.35
N SER A 67 5.49 -12.85 10.85
CA SER A 67 5.91 -12.95 12.26
C SER A 67 6.86 -11.82 12.70
N MET A 68 7.62 -11.23 11.78
CA MET A 68 8.48 -10.07 12.02
C MET A 68 7.75 -8.73 11.85
N GLY A 69 6.45 -8.74 11.57
CA GLY A 69 5.62 -7.54 11.41
C GLY A 69 5.65 -6.92 10.00
N PHE A 70 6.21 -7.62 9.02
CA PHE A 70 6.06 -7.27 7.61
C PHE A 70 4.77 -7.89 7.10
N HIS A 71 3.68 -7.16 7.29
CA HIS A 71 2.39 -7.56 6.73
C HIS A 71 2.39 -7.27 5.24
N VAL A 72 2.04 -8.29 4.47
CA VAL A 72 1.70 -8.15 3.06
C VAL A 72 0.45 -7.28 3.02
N ASP A 73 0.52 -6.12 2.35
CA ASP A 73 -0.71 -5.49 1.90
C ASP A 73 -1.35 -6.52 0.95
N PRO A 74 -2.57 -7.00 1.22
CA PRO A 74 -3.18 -8.00 0.38
C PRO A 74 -3.28 -7.42 -1.04
N ALA A 75 -2.34 -7.83 -1.89
CA ALA A 75 -2.46 -7.68 -3.32
C ALA A 75 -3.70 -8.51 -3.68
N GLU A 76 -4.79 -7.81 -3.99
CA GLU A 76 -6.02 -8.38 -4.52
C GLU A 76 -5.67 -9.52 -5.50
N PRO A 77 -6.00 -10.78 -5.18
CA PRO A 77 -6.37 -11.69 -6.24
C PRO A 77 -7.61 -11.05 -6.85
N ILE A 78 -7.54 -10.77 -8.16
CA ILE A 78 -8.71 -10.40 -8.93
C ILE A 78 -9.82 -11.40 -8.57
N GLU A 79 -10.97 -10.84 -8.18
CA GLU A 79 -12.28 -11.45 -7.94
C GLU A 79 -12.80 -11.49 -6.49
N LYS A 80 -13.71 -10.52 -6.25
CA LYS A 80 -14.90 -10.51 -5.37
C LYS A 80 -14.75 -9.79 -4.02
N GLU A 81 -15.36 -8.61 -3.98
CA GLU A 81 -15.86 -7.93 -2.76
C GLU A 81 -16.87 -8.81 -1.98
N PRO A 82 -17.34 -8.41 -0.78
CA PRO A 82 -16.83 -7.40 0.18
C PRO A 82 -16.55 -8.02 1.57
N ASP A 83 -15.88 -7.30 2.48
CA ASP A 83 -16.41 -6.91 3.81
C ASP A 83 -15.33 -6.40 4.79
N ASP A 84 -15.79 -5.48 5.64
CA ASP A 84 -15.22 -4.73 6.77
C ASP A 84 -14.04 -5.31 7.56
N SER A 85 -12.99 -4.50 7.75
CA SER A 85 -12.73 -3.83 9.04
C SER A 85 -11.31 -3.24 9.14
N ALA A 86 -11.30 -1.91 9.23
CA ALA A 86 -10.60 -1.12 10.24
C ALA A 86 -9.05 -1.19 10.36
N SER A 87 -8.48 0.01 10.23
CA SER A 87 -7.32 0.53 10.98
C SER A 87 -5.96 0.46 10.28
N LYS A 88 -5.72 1.42 9.39
CA LYS A 88 -4.44 2.15 9.41
C LYS A 88 -4.62 3.55 8.87
N GLN A 89 -4.48 4.50 9.79
CA GLN A 89 -4.32 5.92 9.51
C GLN A 89 -2.97 6.07 8.78
N GLU A 90 -2.95 5.87 7.47
CA GLU A 90 -1.79 6.21 6.66
C GLU A 90 -1.61 7.73 6.66
N ASN A 91 -0.35 8.16 6.75
CA ASN A 91 0.05 9.56 6.73
C ASN A 91 -0.65 10.29 5.57
N ILE A 92 -1.60 11.15 5.92
CA ILE A 92 -2.20 12.06 4.96
C ILE A 92 -1.23 13.25 4.82
N ASP A 93 -0.13 13.06 4.10
CA ASP A 93 0.66 14.17 3.55
C ASP A 93 -0.03 14.80 2.31
N ASP A 94 -1.27 14.38 2.03
CA ASP A 94 -2.17 14.93 1.02
C ASP A 94 -3.13 15.97 1.64
N LEU A 95 -3.47 17.02 0.90
CA LEU A 95 -4.50 17.96 1.35
C LEU A 95 -5.86 17.24 1.37
N VAL A 96 -6.45 17.08 2.56
CA VAL A 96 -7.76 16.42 2.74
C VAL A 96 -8.74 17.33 3.46
N ILE A 97 -9.95 17.40 2.91
CA ILE A 97 -11.08 18.12 3.49
C ILE A 97 -11.82 17.19 4.45
N ALA A 98 -11.98 17.62 5.70
CA ALA A 98 -12.71 16.90 6.74
C ALA A 98 -14.01 17.63 7.11
N MET A 99 -15.15 16.97 6.89
CA MET A 99 -16.48 17.51 7.16
C MET A 99 -17.26 16.62 8.13
N PRO A 100 -18.12 17.15 9.02
CA PRO A 100 -18.95 16.33 9.90
C PRO A 100 -19.87 15.39 9.13
N ARG A 101 -19.98 14.14 9.55
CA ARG A 101 -20.90 13.14 8.94
C ARG A 101 -22.36 13.58 9.01
N SER A 102 -22.73 14.34 10.04
CA SER A 102 -24.05 14.93 10.22
C SER A 102 -24.45 15.92 9.11
N PHE A 103 -23.51 16.43 8.30
CA PHE A 103 -23.82 17.34 7.20
C PHE A 103 -24.27 16.62 5.93
N PHE A 104 -24.17 15.29 5.90
CA PHE A 104 -24.50 14.48 4.75
C PHE A 104 -25.67 13.56 5.07
N THR A 105 -26.62 13.49 4.15
CA THR A 105 -27.56 12.38 4.09
C THR A 105 -26.93 11.21 3.33
N ASP A 106 -27.48 10.00 3.46
CA ASP A 106 -26.96 8.83 2.74
C ASP A 106 -26.99 9.04 1.21
N THR A 107 -28.05 9.68 0.71
CA THR A 107 -28.14 10.10 -0.70
C THR A 107 -27.08 11.12 -1.07
N ALA A 108 -26.76 12.08 -0.19
CA ALA A 108 -25.71 13.05 -0.46
C ALA A 108 -24.31 12.40 -0.51
N LEU A 109 -24.06 11.39 0.33
CA LEU A 109 -22.82 10.59 0.27
C LEU A 109 -22.71 9.80 -1.02
N GLU A 110 -23.80 9.19 -1.47
CA GLU A 110 -23.82 8.45 -2.73
C GLU A 110 -23.57 9.38 -3.93
N ASN A 111 -24.17 10.57 -3.92
CA ASN A 111 -23.94 11.59 -4.94
C ASN A 111 -22.49 12.08 -4.92
N LEU A 112 -21.89 12.26 -3.74
CA LEU A 112 -20.49 12.62 -3.58
C LEU A 112 -19.57 11.54 -4.16
N LYS A 113 -19.83 10.26 -3.88
CA LYS A 113 -19.10 9.12 -4.47
C LYS A 113 -19.16 9.16 -6.00
N LYS A 114 -20.36 9.31 -6.57
CA LYS A 114 -20.56 9.40 -8.03
C LYS A 114 -19.82 10.59 -8.64
N LEU A 115 -19.83 11.73 -7.96
CA LEU A 115 -19.16 12.94 -8.43
C LEU A 115 -17.63 12.78 -8.47
N ILE A 116 -17.05 12.20 -7.42
CA ILE A 116 -15.62 11.90 -7.34
C ILE A 116 -15.22 10.94 -8.47
N GLN A 117 -16.00 9.88 -8.70
CA GLN A 117 -15.74 8.94 -9.79
C GLN A 117 -15.83 9.61 -11.17
N ALA A 118 -16.89 10.38 -11.42
CA ALA A 118 -17.13 11.04 -12.72
C ALA A 118 -16.10 12.12 -13.04
N LYS A 119 -15.50 12.75 -12.02
CA LYS A 119 -14.51 13.84 -12.17
C LYS A 119 -13.11 13.44 -11.71
N SER A 120 -12.87 12.14 -11.52
CA SER A 120 -11.63 11.59 -11.00
C SER A 120 -10.40 12.10 -11.75
N SER A 121 -10.43 12.07 -13.08
CA SER A 121 -9.32 12.55 -13.93
C SER A 121 -8.95 14.03 -13.74
N ILE A 122 -9.91 14.89 -13.38
CA ILE A 122 -9.65 16.31 -13.10
C ILE A 122 -9.09 16.44 -11.69
N MET A 123 -9.72 15.78 -10.72
CA MET A 123 -9.30 15.84 -9.32
C MET A 123 -7.88 15.30 -9.13
N LEU A 124 -7.53 14.17 -9.75
CA LEU A 124 -6.16 13.62 -9.76
C LEU A 124 -5.13 14.65 -10.24
N LYS A 125 -5.44 15.37 -11.33
CA LYS A 125 -4.55 16.42 -11.87
C LYS A 125 -4.48 17.66 -10.98
N VAL A 126 -5.61 18.11 -10.43
CA VAL A 126 -5.68 19.33 -9.60
C VAL A 126 -4.97 19.12 -8.26
N PHE A 127 -5.17 17.95 -7.65
CA PHE A 127 -4.54 17.58 -6.38
C PHE A 127 -3.15 16.98 -6.56
N GLN A 128 -2.68 16.80 -7.81
CA GLN A 128 -1.38 16.20 -8.13
C GLN A 128 -1.18 14.85 -7.43
N THR A 129 -2.26 14.07 -7.32
CA THR A 129 -2.27 12.75 -6.70
C THR A 129 -2.62 11.70 -7.74
N ASP A 130 -2.08 10.51 -7.56
CA ASP A 130 -2.35 9.35 -8.42
C ASP A 130 -3.60 8.59 -7.95
N VAL A 131 -4.09 8.85 -6.72
CA VAL A 131 -5.24 8.14 -6.13
C VAL A 131 -6.13 9.09 -5.32
N LEU A 132 -7.44 9.05 -5.57
CA LEU A 132 -8.42 9.76 -4.76
C LEU A 132 -8.98 8.82 -3.68
N ARG A 133 -8.85 9.20 -2.41
CA ARG A 133 -9.34 8.41 -1.28
C ARG A 133 -10.47 9.14 -0.56
N MET A 134 -11.67 8.57 -0.57
CA MET A 134 -12.78 9.07 0.24
C MET A 134 -13.04 8.10 1.40
N GLN A 135 -13.10 8.63 2.63
CA GLN A 135 -13.39 7.84 3.82
C GLN A 135 -14.63 8.40 4.52
N VAL A 136 -15.52 7.51 4.95
CA VAL A 136 -16.68 7.88 5.76
C VAL A 136 -16.53 7.15 7.09
N THR A 137 -16.44 7.92 8.16
CA THR A 137 -16.43 7.45 9.55
C THR A 137 -17.74 7.83 10.21
N GLU A 138 -17.99 7.32 11.43
CA GLU A 138 -19.20 7.65 12.20
C GLU A 138 -19.37 9.16 12.39
N ASP A 139 -18.28 9.89 12.59
CA ASP A 139 -18.30 11.32 12.89
C ASP A 139 -17.94 12.24 11.73
N LYS A 140 -17.20 11.74 10.73
CA LYS A 140 -16.59 12.57 9.68
C LYS A 140 -16.62 11.93 8.30
N VAL A 141 -16.69 12.77 7.29
CA VAL A 141 -16.46 12.45 5.88
C VAL A 141 -15.17 13.12 5.46
N LEU A 142 -14.24 12.33 4.93
CA LEU A 142 -12.94 12.75 4.45
C LEU A 142 -12.89 12.56 2.94
N PHE A 143 -12.47 13.59 2.21
CA PHE A 143 -12.27 13.54 0.77
C PHE A 143 -11.14 14.53 0.38
N PRO A 144 -10.38 14.24 -0.69
CA PRO A 144 -9.40 15.17 -1.23
C PRO A 144 -10.07 16.46 -1.76
#